data_AF-A0A660PB91-F1
#
_entry.id   AF-A0A660PB91-F1
#
_cell.length_a   1.000
_cell.length_b   1.000
_cell.length_c   1.000
_cell.angle_alpha   90.00
_cell.angle_beta   90.00
_cell.angle_gamma   90.00
#
_symmetry.space_group_name_H-M   'P 1'
#
loop_
_entity.id
_entity.type
_entity.pdbx_description
1 polymer ?
#
loop_
_entity_poly.entity_id
_entity_poly.type
_entity_poly.pdbx_seq_one_letter_code
_entity_poly.pdbx_strand_id
1 'polypeptide(L)'
;PSIILETDIFDMFLDENDLGEFALETEDDNKIIKRFMKARLPQHVENWLRDILKEVNYSLAIRSSSLLEDSQFQPFAGVYETCMVPNNNNSLKVRLQELISAVKKVYASTFFQRAKRYIKVTPYRLEEEKMAVIIQKLVGRKHGRRFYPDISGVARSHNFYPIAPMKPEDGIVSVALGLGAMVVEGGLTIKFCAKYPLNQVQFSSAEDMIKYSQREFYALDIPARDAKPRSTQPPKLLQLGLDKAEKDGTLAAVGSTYSQENDVIYDGIGRKGLRLISFAPVLKYDYFPLAAVISRIMEIGRHGMSSPVEIEFSIKLPDKSEKKPQFQLLQLRPMVVNYEHEQVDLNDFPDEKLICRSSSVLGNGLIDDIHDIIHVNINKFDRSKMVEIAREVALFNIELTEQDRPYILIGIGRWGSADSWLGIPVTWDEIFGARTIIETGFEDIKVAPSQGTHFFQNINAFHVGYFTVRQNTGKEYVNWDWLSAQKPLKKKKYTQLLRFEKPVEIRMNGHSGDGIVLKPEK
;
A
#
# COMPACT_ATOMS: atom_id res chain seq x y z
N PRO A 1 -10.06 -0.68 22.27
CA PRO A 1 -9.37 -1.75 23.05
C PRO A 1 -8.66 -2.68 22.08
N SER A 2 -7.50 -3.19 22.50
CA SER A 2 -6.69 -4.15 21.76
C SER A 2 -6.25 -5.25 22.71
N ILE A 3 -6.13 -6.46 22.20
CA ILE A 3 -5.55 -7.63 22.88
C ILE A 3 -4.43 -8.14 21.99
N ILE A 4 -3.33 -8.57 22.59
CA ILE A 4 -2.14 -9.01 21.86
C ILE A 4 -1.90 -10.46 22.23
N LEU A 5 -1.79 -11.32 21.23
CA LEU A 5 -1.20 -12.65 21.36
C LEU A 5 0.29 -12.49 21.05
N GLU A 6 1.13 -12.70 22.05
CA GLU A 6 2.57 -12.52 21.96
C GLU A 6 3.24 -13.61 21.09
N THR A 7 4.49 -13.37 20.69
CA THR A 7 5.25 -14.26 19.81
C THR A 7 5.46 -15.66 20.40
N ASP A 8 5.52 -15.80 21.72
CA ASP A 8 5.68 -17.11 22.36
C ASP A 8 4.49 -18.03 22.08
N ILE A 9 3.27 -17.48 21.90
CA ILE A 9 2.08 -18.26 21.53
C ILE A 9 2.21 -18.79 20.10
N PHE A 10 2.88 -18.05 19.21
CA PHE A 10 3.16 -18.50 17.85
C PHE A 10 4.14 -19.67 17.86
N ASP A 11 5.23 -19.58 18.62
CA ASP A 11 6.20 -20.67 18.77
C ASP A 11 5.53 -21.93 19.31
N MET A 12 4.76 -21.81 20.41
CA MET A 12 4.00 -22.91 20.98
C MET A 12 3.03 -23.54 19.97
N PHE A 13 2.36 -22.71 19.15
CA PHE A 13 1.44 -23.21 18.13
C PHE A 13 2.15 -24.00 17.04
N LEU A 14 3.36 -23.58 16.62
CA LEU A 14 4.15 -24.31 15.64
C LEU A 14 4.65 -25.64 16.19
N ASP A 15 5.19 -25.62 17.41
CA ASP A 15 5.78 -26.79 18.08
C ASP A 15 4.74 -27.86 18.41
N GLU A 16 3.62 -27.49 19.04
CA GLU A 16 2.56 -28.43 19.43
C GLU A 16 1.90 -29.13 18.21
N ASN A 17 2.05 -28.56 17.01
CA ASN A 17 1.40 -29.06 15.79
C ASN A 17 2.37 -29.56 14.71
N ASP A 18 3.69 -29.54 14.99
CA ASP A 18 4.74 -29.92 14.05
C ASP A 18 4.59 -29.22 12.68
N LEU A 19 4.54 -27.88 12.73
CA LEU A 19 4.26 -27.05 11.55
C LEU A 19 5.51 -26.41 10.94
N GLY A 20 6.60 -26.24 11.70
CA GLY A 20 7.77 -25.45 11.31
C GLY A 20 8.39 -25.91 9.99
N GLU A 21 8.97 -27.11 9.96
CA GLU A 21 9.65 -27.67 8.78
C GLU A 21 8.71 -27.76 7.58
N PHE A 22 7.51 -28.30 7.77
CA PHE A 22 6.48 -28.36 6.73
C PHE A 22 6.18 -26.99 6.12
N ALA A 23 6.02 -25.96 6.95
CA ALA A 23 5.66 -24.62 6.50
C ALA A 23 6.82 -23.95 5.77
N LEU A 24 8.07 -24.19 6.16
CA LEU A 24 9.27 -23.68 5.49
C LEU A 24 9.47 -24.30 4.10
N GLU A 25 9.24 -25.60 3.94
CA GLU A 25 9.48 -26.30 2.67
C GLU A 25 8.32 -26.18 1.66
N THR A 26 7.09 -26.02 2.13
CA THR A 26 5.91 -26.07 1.25
C THR A 26 5.80 -24.85 0.34
N GLU A 27 5.73 -25.06 -0.97
CA GLU A 27 5.55 -23.97 -1.94
C GLU A 27 4.10 -23.58 -2.25
N ASP A 28 3.12 -24.37 -1.78
CA ASP A 28 1.70 -24.14 -2.05
C ASP A 28 0.97 -23.56 -0.82
N ASP A 29 0.62 -22.28 -0.89
CA ASP A 29 -0.11 -21.55 0.15
C ASP A 29 -1.41 -22.25 0.55
N ASN A 30 -2.10 -22.94 -0.37
CA ASN A 30 -3.33 -23.65 -0.03
C ASN A 30 -3.06 -24.88 0.84
N LYS A 31 -1.92 -25.55 0.68
CA LYS A 31 -1.50 -26.66 1.55
C LYS A 31 -1.17 -26.13 2.95
N ILE A 32 -0.46 -24.99 3.03
CA ILE A 32 -0.16 -24.32 4.28
C ILE A 32 -1.46 -23.97 5.01
N ILE A 33 -2.37 -23.25 4.37
CA ILE A 33 -3.69 -22.90 4.94
C ILE A 33 -4.42 -24.15 5.43
N LYS A 34 -4.51 -25.19 4.61
CA LYS A 34 -5.22 -26.44 4.98
C LYS A 34 -4.63 -27.10 6.23
N ARG A 35 -3.30 -27.09 6.38
CA ARG A 35 -2.63 -27.69 7.54
C ARG A 35 -2.80 -26.81 8.79
N PHE A 36 -2.58 -25.51 8.67
CA PHE A 36 -2.74 -24.54 9.77
C PHE A 36 -4.19 -24.48 10.29
N MET A 37 -5.18 -24.61 9.42
CA MET A 37 -6.60 -24.64 9.85
C MET A 37 -6.96 -25.91 10.63
N LYS A 38 -6.24 -27.02 10.41
CA LYS A 38 -6.44 -28.28 11.14
C LYS A 38 -5.67 -28.34 12.46
N ALA A 39 -4.58 -27.58 12.58
CA ALA A 39 -3.80 -27.44 13.81
C ALA A 39 -4.66 -26.85 14.93
N ARG A 40 -4.29 -27.10 16.19
CA ARG A 40 -5.00 -26.60 17.38
C ARG A 40 -4.21 -25.47 18.01
N LEU A 41 -4.89 -24.43 18.47
CA LEU A 41 -4.21 -23.43 19.30
C LEU A 41 -3.97 -24.03 20.69
N PRO A 42 -2.93 -23.57 21.41
CA PRO A 42 -2.71 -24.01 22.79
C PRO A 42 -3.98 -23.83 23.63
N GLN A 43 -4.32 -24.84 24.42
CA GLN A 43 -5.65 -24.94 25.04
C GLN A 43 -5.98 -23.75 25.96
N HIS A 44 -4.96 -23.21 26.64
CA HIS A 44 -5.11 -22.05 27.51
C HIS A 44 -5.44 -20.78 26.72
N VAL A 45 -4.85 -20.58 25.54
CA VAL A 45 -5.15 -19.47 24.63
C VAL A 45 -6.59 -19.55 24.13
N GLU A 46 -7.06 -20.74 23.73
CA GLU A 46 -8.45 -20.92 23.32
C GLU A 46 -9.44 -20.56 24.44
N ASN A 47 -9.10 -20.86 25.70
CA ASN A 47 -9.91 -20.52 26.86
C ASN A 47 -9.92 -19.00 27.11
N TRP A 48 -8.76 -18.34 27.05
CA TRP A 48 -8.68 -16.87 27.17
C TRP A 48 -9.50 -16.17 26.09
N LEU A 49 -9.36 -16.58 24.83
CA LEU A 49 -10.14 -16.03 23.71
C LEU A 49 -11.65 -16.23 23.91
N ARG A 50 -12.06 -17.39 24.46
CA ARG A 50 -13.46 -17.66 24.79
C ARG A 50 -13.98 -16.70 25.86
N ASP A 51 -13.21 -16.47 26.92
CA ASP A 51 -13.61 -15.60 28.02
C ASP A 51 -13.69 -14.14 27.58
N ILE A 52 -12.73 -13.67 26.79
CA ILE A 52 -12.77 -12.35 26.14
C ILE A 52 -14.05 -12.19 25.30
N LEU A 53 -14.39 -13.18 24.49
CA LEU A 53 -15.55 -13.10 23.60
C LEU A 53 -16.89 -13.05 24.33
N LYS A 54 -16.97 -13.45 25.61
CA LYS A 54 -18.19 -13.27 26.42
C LYS A 54 -18.53 -11.79 26.59
N GLU A 55 -17.52 -10.94 26.74
CA GLU A 55 -17.67 -9.50 26.94
C GLU A 55 -17.63 -8.69 25.63
N VAL A 56 -17.01 -9.24 24.58
CA VAL A 56 -16.73 -8.51 23.34
C VAL A 56 -17.75 -8.79 22.25
N ASN A 57 -18.71 -7.89 22.01
CA ASN A 57 -19.79 -8.08 21.01
C ASN A 57 -19.69 -7.16 19.77
N TYR A 58 -18.49 -6.67 19.47
CA TYR A 58 -18.20 -5.79 18.32
C TYR A 58 -17.31 -6.49 17.30
N SER A 59 -17.36 -6.04 16.04
CA SER A 59 -16.47 -6.54 14.97
C SER A 59 -14.99 -6.33 15.32
N LEU A 60 -14.15 -7.26 14.89
CA LEU A 60 -12.73 -7.33 15.24
C LEU A 60 -11.85 -7.26 13.99
N ALA A 61 -10.69 -6.61 14.11
CA ALA A 61 -9.58 -6.70 13.19
C ALA A 61 -8.48 -7.57 13.84
N ILE A 62 -8.03 -8.60 13.13
CA ILE A 62 -7.02 -9.55 13.57
C ILE A 62 -5.82 -9.28 12.65
N ARG A 63 -4.82 -8.59 13.20
CA ARG A 63 -3.66 -8.09 12.45
C ARG A 63 -2.40 -8.87 12.78
N SER A 64 -1.55 -9.01 11.77
CA SER A 64 -0.15 -9.39 11.89
C SER A 64 0.64 -8.26 12.58
N SER A 65 1.63 -8.66 13.37
CA SER A 65 2.62 -7.79 14.02
C SER A 65 3.86 -8.65 14.22
N SER A 66 4.61 -8.83 13.13
CA SER A 66 5.82 -9.65 13.15
C SER A 66 7.04 -8.87 13.60
N LEU A 67 8.08 -9.57 14.04
CA LEU A 67 9.35 -8.95 14.44
C LEU A 67 9.95 -8.10 13.33
N LEU A 68 9.92 -8.61 12.09
CA LEU A 68 10.49 -7.89 10.97
C LEU A 68 9.57 -6.80 10.41
N GLU A 69 8.23 -6.99 10.47
CA GLU A 69 7.27 -5.93 10.10
C GLU A 69 7.42 -4.68 10.97
N ASP A 70 7.69 -4.87 12.26
CA ASP A 70 7.81 -3.78 13.23
C ASP A 70 9.27 -3.34 13.44
N SER A 71 10.20 -3.79 12.59
CA SER A 71 11.61 -3.36 12.62
C SER A 71 11.75 -1.87 12.32
N GLN A 72 12.54 -1.17 13.13
CA GLN A 72 12.76 0.28 12.98
C GLN A 72 13.54 0.64 11.71
N PHE A 73 14.44 -0.24 11.27
CA PHE A 73 15.38 0.04 10.18
C PHE A 73 14.91 -0.52 8.82
N GLN A 74 14.08 -1.56 8.83
CA GLN A 74 13.55 -2.17 7.61
C GLN A 74 12.11 -2.66 7.84
N PRO A 75 11.15 -1.74 8.10
CA PRO A 75 9.77 -2.12 8.38
C PRO A 75 9.13 -2.75 7.15
N PHE A 76 8.54 -3.93 7.32
CA PHE A 76 7.85 -4.62 6.23
C PHE A 76 6.43 -4.09 6.04
N ALA A 77 6.01 -4.05 4.79
CA ALA A 77 4.78 -3.41 4.40
C ALA A 77 3.85 -4.39 3.70
N GLY A 78 2.79 -4.79 4.40
CA GLY A 78 1.72 -5.58 3.79
C GLY A 78 2.20 -6.90 3.24
N VAL A 79 3.13 -7.58 3.93
CA VAL A 79 3.65 -8.90 3.59
C VAL A 79 2.74 -9.99 4.15
N TYR A 80 2.16 -9.75 5.32
CA TYR A 80 1.33 -10.70 6.06
C TYR A 80 -0.17 -10.37 5.94
N GLU A 81 -1.02 -11.32 6.35
CA GLU A 81 -2.47 -11.18 6.27
C GLU A 81 -3.03 -10.38 7.44
N THR A 82 -4.09 -9.61 7.17
CA THR A 82 -5.00 -9.05 8.17
C THR A 82 -6.41 -9.55 7.90
N CYS A 83 -7.10 -10.00 8.95
CA CYS A 83 -8.43 -10.59 8.84
C CYS A 83 -9.46 -9.75 9.60
N MET A 84 -10.63 -9.52 9.01
CA MET A 84 -11.76 -8.85 9.67
C MET A 84 -12.80 -9.90 10.08
N VAL A 85 -13.20 -9.90 11.35
CA VAL A 85 -14.18 -10.84 11.91
C VAL A 85 -15.43 -10.07 12.35
N PRO A 86 -16.62 -10.38 11.79
CA PRO A 86 -17.88 -9.73 12.18
C PRO A 86 -18.24 -9.89 13.66
N ASN A 87 -17.90 -11.03 14.26
CA ASN A 87 -18.12 -11.32 15.68
C ASN A 87 -19.58 -11.07 16.15
N ASN A 88 -20.56 -11.44 15.32
CA ASN A 88 -21.97 -11.09 15.54
C ASN A 88 -22.92 -12.29 15.63
N ASN A 89 -22.40 -13.53 15.59
CA ASN A 89 -23.21 -14.74 15.68
C ASN A 89 -23.79 -14.90 17.11
N ASN A 90 -25.00 -15.44 17.25
CA ASN A 90 -25.59 -15.68 18.57
C ASN A 90 -24.82 -16.76 19.36
N SER A 91 -24.18 -17.70 18.66
CA SER A 91 -23.38 -18.76 19.28
C SER A 91 -21.96 -18.29 19.56
N LEU A 92 -21.60 -18.23 20.85
CA LEU A 92 -20.23 -17.98 21.29
C LEU A 92 -19.24 -18.99 20.68
N LYS A 93 -19.65 -20.25 20.50
CA LYS A 93 -18.82 -21.29 19.88
C LYS A 93 -18.45 -20.94 18.45
N VAL A 94 -19.41 -20.43 17.66
CA VAL A 94 -19.16 -20.03 16.26
C VAL A 94 -18.24 -18.81 16.22
N ARG A 95 -18.49 -17.81 17.07
CA ARG A 95 -17.64 -16.61 17.18
C ARG A 95 -16.20 -16.95 17.55
N LEU A 96 -16.01 -17.87 18.50
CA LEU A 96 -14.70 -18.36 18.89
C LEU A 96 -14.01 -19.09 17.73
N GLN A 97 -14.72 -19.95 17.01
CA GLN A 97 -14.17 -20.64 15.84
C GLN A 97 -13.74 -19.68 14.73
N GLU A 98 -14.53 -18.64 14.45
CA GLU A 98 -14.20 -17.60 13.46
C GLU A 98 -12.95 -16.82 13.88
N LEU A 99 -12.85 -16.44 15.17
CA LEU A 99 -11.68 -15.74 15.70
C LEU A 99 -10.41 -16.60 15.63
N ILE A 100 -10.49 -17.85 16.08
CA ILE A 100 -9.38 -18.81 16.03
C ILE A 100 -8.93 -19.03 14.58
N SER A 101 -9.86 -19.16 13.64
CA SER A 101 -9.55 -19.34 12.22
C SER A 101 -8.83 -18.11 11.66
N ALA A 102 -9.24 -16.90 12.06
CA ALA A 102 -8.55 -15.68 11.67
C ALA A 102 -7.12 -15.62 12.22
N VAL A 103 -6.91 -15.95 13.51
CA VAL A 103 -5.56 -16.02 14.13
C VAL A 103 -4.67 -17.01 13.39
N LYS A 104 -5.17 -18.23 13.13
CA LYS A 104 -4.42 -19.26 12.39
C LYS A 104 -4.08 -18.84 10.97
N LYS A 105 -4.92 -18.03 10.32
CA LYS A 105 -4.64 -17.52 8.97
C LYS A 105 -3.52 -16.48 9.00
N VAL A 106 -3.49 -15.62 10.03
CA VAL A 106 -2.38 -14.69 10.22
C VAL A 106 -1.07 -15.46 10.45
N TYR A 107 -1.07 -16.47 11.31
CA TYR A 107 0.11 -17.35 11.50
C TYR A 107 0.52 -18.09 10.22
N ALA A 108 -0.44 -18.59 9.44
CA ALA A 108 -0.14 -19.22 8.16
C ALA A 108 0.50 -18.25 7.16
N SER A 109 0.12 -16.97 7.21
CA SER A 109 0.62 -15.96 6.27
C SER A 109 2.10 -15.67 6.41
N THR A 110 2.71 -15.97 7.57
CA THR A 110 4.17 -15.92 7.79
C THR A 110 4.92 -16.79 6.79
N PHE A 111 4.29 -17.89 6.36
CA PHE A 111 4.92 -18.89 5.49
C PHE A 111 4.39 -18.86 4.04
N PHE A 112 3.60 -17.85 3.66
CA PHE A 112 3.13 -17.76 2.28
C PHE A 112 4.26 -17.47 1.31
N GLN A 113 4.09 -17.85 0.04
CA GLN A 113 5.07 -17.62 -1.02
C GLN A 113 5.52 -16.16 -1.09
N ARG A 114 4.57 -15.22 -0.94
CA ARG A 114 4.89 -13.79 -0.89
C ARG A 114 5.86 -13.46 0.24
N ALA A 115 5.62 -13.96 1.45
CA ALA A 115 6.49 -13.72 2.61
C ALA A 115 7.86 -14.38 2.43
N LYS A 116 7.90 -15.64 1.95
CA LYS A 116 9.15 -16.35 1.67
C LYS A 116 10.03 -15.62 0.66
N ARG A 117 9.45 -15.19 -0.47
CA ARG A 117 10.17 -14.45 -1.51
C ARG A 117 10.68 -13.11 -0.99
N TYR A 118 9.87 -12.43 -0.19
CA TYR A 118 10.26 -11.17 0.43
C TYR A 118 11.47 -11.33 1.35
N ILE A 119 11.45 -12.33 2.25
CA ILE A 119 12.54 -12.55 3.22
C ILE A 119 13.84 -12.99 2.53
N LYS A 120 13.76 -13.75 1.43
CA LYS A 120 14.96 -14.18 0.66
C LYS A 120 15.86 -13.02 0.19
N VAL A 121 15.31 -11.82 -0.01
CA VAL A 121 16.09 -10.64 -0.44
C VAL A 121 16.45 -9.69 0.70
N THR A 122 16.24 -10.14 1.93
CA THR A 122 16.68 -9.46 3.14
C THR A 122 17.85 -10.24 3.75
N PRO A 123 18.66 -9.64 4.64
CA PRO A 123 19.66 -10.38 5.40
C PRO A 123 19.05 -11.34 6.43
N TYR A 124 17.73 -11.30 6.64
CA TYR A 124 17.03 -12.08 7.66
C TYR A 124 16.69 -13.49 7.17
N ARG A 125 16.55 -14.40 8.13
CA ARG A 125 16.13 -15.78 7.90
C ARG A 125 14.67 -15.96 8.28
N LEU A 126 13.94 -16.75 7.49
CA LEU A 126 12.53 -17.01 7.75
C LEU A 126 12.32 -17.79 9.06
N GLU A 127 13.30 -18.60 9.44
CA GLU A 127 13.35 -19.35 10.69
C GLU A 127 13.42 -18.45 11.94
N GLU A 128 13.90 -17.22 11.78
CA GLU A 128 13.99 -16.22 12.86
C GLU A 128 12.71 -15.39 12.99
N GLU A 129 11.81 -15.49 12.00
CA GLU A 129 10.60 -14.68 11.97
C GLU A 129 9.56 -15.18 12.99
N LYS A 130 9.07 -14.27 13.83
CA LYS A 130 8.01 -14.54 14.80
C LYS A 130 6.83 -13.62 14.59
N MET A 131 5.63 -14.14 14.84
CA MET A 131 4.38 -13.44 14.59
C MET A 131 3.58 -13.23 15.87
N ALA A 132 3.45 -11.97 16.32
CA ALA A 132 2.39 -11.61 17.26
C ALA A 132 1.08 -11.33 16.50
N VAL A 133 -0.05 -11.47 17.19
CA VAL A 133 -1.37 -11.19 16.62
C VAL A 133 -2.12 -10.15 17.45
N ILE A 134 -2.47 -9.03 16.83
CA ILE A 134 -3.22 -7.95 17.45
C ILE A 134 -4.71 -8.14 17.14
N ILE A 135 -5.52 -8.32 18.17
CA ILE A 135 -6.98 -8.40 18.10
C ILE A 135 -7.56 -7.06 18.54
N GLN A 136 -8.01 -6.24 17.60
CA GLN A 136 -8.45 -4.87 17.83
C GLN A 136 -9.94 -4.69 17.51
N LYS A 137 -10.64 -3.83 18.27
CA LYS A 137 -12.00 -3.38 17.93
C LYS A 137 -12.00 -2.65 16.59
N LEU A 138 -12.85 -3.07 15.66
CA LEU A 138 -13.08 -2.34 14.42
C LEU A 138 -13.97 -1.12 14.68
N VAL A 139 -13.57 0.05 14.17
CA VAL A 139 -14.33 1.29 14.28
C VAL A 139 -15.13 1.53 13.01
N GLY A 140 -16.40 1.88 13.18
CA GLY A 140 -17.34 2.12 12.10
C GLY A 140 -18.79 1.97 12.55
N ARG A 141 -19.70 2.03 11.59
CA ARG A 141 -21.14 1.93 11.81
C ARG A 141 -21.72 0.75 11.01
N LYS A 142 -22.72 0.10 11.60
CA LYS A 142 -23.48 -0.97 10.94
C LYS A 142 -24.64 -0.37 10.14
N HIS A 143 -24.68 -0.66 8.84
CA HIS A 143 -25.72 -0.28 7.90
C HIS A 143 -26.38 -1.53 7.29
N GLY A 144 -27.36 -2.08 8.01
CA GLY A 144 -27.96 -3.37 7.68
C GLY A 144 -26.92 -4.49 7.76
N ARG A 145 -26.53 -5.05 6.60
CA ARG A 145 -25.48 -6.09 6.49
C ARG A 145 -24.07 -5.54 6.31
N ARG A 146 -23.88 -4.23 6.18
CA ARG A 146 -22.58 -3.63 5.90
C ARG A 146 -22.03 -2.99 7.16
N PHE A 147 -20.72 -3.08 7.39
CA PHE A 147 -20.05 -2.36 8.46
C PHE A 147 -18.81 -1.65 7.93
N TYR A 148 -18.72 -0.34 8.11
CA TYR A 148 -17.59 0.46 7.65
C TYR A 148 -17.52 1.80 8.41
N PRO A 149 -16.33 2.43 8.51
CA PRO A 149 -16.18 3.78 9.04
C PRO A 149 -16.56 4.85 8.00
N ASP A 150 -16.90 6.05 8.48
CA ASP A 150 -17.19 7.19 7.62
C ASP A 150 -15.92 7.67 6.89
N ILE A 151 -14.76 7.56 7.55
CA ILE A 151 -13.45 7.90 6.98
C ILE A 151 -12.41 6.87 7.43
N SER A 152 -11.54 6.46 6.52
CA SER A 152 -10.26 5.83 6.84
C SER A 152 -9.13 6.55 6.14
N GLY A 153 -7.92 6.46 6.67
CA GLY A 153 -6.79 7.13 6.07
C GLY A 153 -5.44 6.66 6.56
N VAL A 154 -4.42 7.09 5.81
CA VAL A 154 -3.01 6.94 6.13
C VAL A 154 -2.37 8.33 6.11
N ALA A 155 -1.74 8.71 7.21
CA ALA A 155 -1.00 9.96 7.34
C ALA A 155 0.49 9.66 7.45
N ARG A 156 1.31 10.39 6.70
CA ARG A 156 2.76 10.31 6.72
C ARG A 156 3.32 11.65 7.11
N SER A 157 4.20 11.67 8.11
CA SER A 157 4.81 12.91 8.58
C SER A 157 5.93 13.42 7.66
N HIS A 158 6.26 12.67 6.60
CA HIS A 158 7.19 13.07 5.56
C HIS A 158 6.54 12.88 4.18
N ASN A 159 6.59 13.91 3.35
CA ASN A 159 6.11 13.91 1.98
C ASN A 159 7.30 13.94 1.02
N PHE A 160 7.50 12.87 0.26
CA PHE A 160 8.61 12.75 -0.68
C PHE A 160 8.41 13.55 -1.98
N TYR A 161 7.18 13.95 -2.29
CA TYR A 161 6.87 14.79 -3.44
C TYR A 161 6.06 16.02 -3.01
N PRO A 162 6.65 16.94 -2.23
CA PRO A 162 5.98 18.15 -1.82
C PRO A 162 5.80 19.09 -3.03
N ILE A 163 4.68 19.79 -3.06
CA ILE A 163 4.38 20.82 -4.06
C ILE A 163 4.27 22.14 -3.32
N ALA A 164 5.02 23.15 -3.79
CA ALA A 164 5.07 24.46 -3.14
C ALA A 164 3.65 25.00 -2.84
N PRO A 165 3.39 25.53 -1.63
CA PRO A 165 4.36 25.90 -0.59
C PRO A 165 4.70 24.77 0.41
N MET A 166 4.27 23.53 0.18
CA MET A 166 4.55 22.40 1.09
C MET A 166 6.04 22.09 1.15
N LYS A 167 6.51 21.70 2.33
CA LYS A 167 7.84 21.11 2.55
C LYS A 167 7.73 19.61 2.81
N PRO A 168 8.82 18.82 2.65
CA PRO A 168 8.78 17.40 2.98
C PRO A 168 8.27 17.13 4.41
N GLU A 169 8.67 17.94 5.39
CA GLU A 169 8.32 17.76 6.81
C GLU A 169 6.86 18.16 7.14
N ASP A 170 6.14 18.77 6.20
CA ASP A 170 4.72 19.10 6.38
C ASP A 170 3.82 17.87 6.22
N GLY A 171 4.35 16.77 5.70
CA GLY A 171 3.67 15.49 5.57
C GLY A 171 2.54 15.46 4.54
N ILE A 172 1.95 14.28 4.37
CA ILE A 172 0.87 14.02 3.43
C ILE A 172 -0.14 13.04 4.03
N VAL A 173 -1.43 13.30 3.79
CA VAL A 173 -2.53 12.47 4.29
C VAL A 173 -3.36 11.99 3.12
N SER A 174 -3.61 10.69 3.04
CA SER A 174 -4.52 10.06 2.09
C SER A 174 -5.76 9.57 2.83
N VAL A 175 -6.94 9.93 2.36
CA VAL A 175 -8.23 9.54 2.96
C VAL A 175 -9.21 8.96 1.95
N ALA A 176 -10.03 8.04 2.43
CA ALA A 176 -11.09 7.39 1.68
C ALA A 176 -12.34 7.19 2.54
N LEU A 177 -13.50 7.09 1.89
CA LEU A 177 -14.72 6.58 2.50
C LEU A 177 -14.59 5.06 2.68
N GLY A 178 -15.12 4.52 3.78
CA GLY A 178 -15.13 3.08 4.05
C GLY A 178 -13.85 2.56 4.69
N LEU A 179 -13.63 1.24 4.64
CA LEU A 179 -12.48 0.59 5.26
C LEU A 179 -11.15 0.97 4.59
N GLY A 180 -10.07 1.00 5.39
CA GLY A 180 -8.73 1.44 5.00
C GLY A 180 -8.06 0.66 3.87
N ALA A 181 -8.60 -0.51 3.50
CA ALA A 181 -8.14 -1.28 2.34
C ALA A 181 -8.06 -0.42 1.07
N MET A 182 -8.96 0.57 0.90
CA MET A 182 -8.91 1.49 -0.25
C MET A 182 -7.61 2.30 -0.31
N VAL A 183 -7.10 2.74 0.84
CA VAL A 183 -5.87 3.55 0.91
C VAL A 183 -4.64 2.66 0.82
N VAL A 184 -4.66 1.53 1.53
CA VAL A 184 -3.54 0.60 1.64
C VAL A 184 -3.24 -0.08 0.29
N GLU A 185 -4.27 -0.46 -0.46
CA GLU A 185 -4.15 -1.09 -1.78
C GLU A 185 -3.86 -0.09 -2.93
N GLY A 186 -3.73 1.20 -2.61
CA GLY A 186 -3.43 2.22 -3.63
C GLY A 186 -4.59 2.55 -4.55
N GLY A 187 -5.82 2.40 -4.06
CA GLY A 187 -7.01 2.81 -4.79
C GLY A 187 -7.16 4.34 -4.90
N LEU A 188 -8.32 4.77 -5.39
CA LEU A 188 -8.60 6.20 -5.58
C LEU A 188 -8.94 6.85 -4.22
N THR A 189 -8.09 7.76 -3.78
CA THR A 189 -8.19 8.47 -2.49
C THR A 189 -8.08 9.98 -2.68
N ILE A 190 -8.52 10.76 -1.68
CA ILE A 190 -8.22 12.19 -1.61
C ILE A 190 -6.94 12.41 -0.80
N LYS A 191 -6.01 13.19 -1.35
CA LYS A 191 -4.76 13.56 -0.69
C LYS A 191 -4.75 15.03 -0.27
N PHE A 192 -4.27 15.31 0.94
CA PHE A 192 -4.09 16.68 1.43
C PHE A 192 -2.93 16.77 2.43
N CYS A 193 -2.37 17.96 2.60
CA CYS A 193 -1.42 18.25 3.67
C CYS A 193 -2.17 18.80 4.88
N ALA A 194 -1.92 18.26 6.08
CA ALA A 194 -2.61 18.70 7.30
C ALA A 194 -2.38 20.19 7.63
N LYS A 195 -1.23 20.74 7.24
CA LYS A 195 -0.90 22.17 7.39
C LYS A 195 -1.59 23.07 6.35
N TYR A 196 -1.89 22.53 5.17
CA TYR A 196 -2.54 23.22 4.06
C TYR A 196 -3.74 22.41 3.52
N PRO A 197 -4.78 22.16 4.33
CA PRO A 197 -5.84 21.21 4.00
C PRO A 197 -6.72 21.62 2.80
N LEU A 198 -6.72 22.92 2.46
CA LEU A 198 -7.47 23.48 1.33
C LEU A 198 -6.68 23.40 0.00
N ASN A 199 -5.38 23.14 0.05
CA ASN A 199 -4.54 23.01 -1.15
C ASN A 199 -4.64 21.58 -1.69
N GLN A 200 -5.79 21.25 -2.28
CA GLN A 200 -5.99 19.97 -2.95
C GLN A 200 -5.26 19.96 -4.29
N VAL A 201 -4.02 19.47 -4.31
CA VAL A 201 -3.15 19.51 -5.50
C VAL A 201 -3.45 18.37 -6.50
N GLN A 202 -4.39 17.49 -6.17
CA GLN A 202 -4.63 16.26 -6.93
C GLN A 202 -5.47 16.47 -8.21
N PHE A 203 -6.30 17.51 -8.29
CA PHE A 203 -7.20 17.75 -9.42
C PHE A 203 -6.97 19.15 -9.99
N SER A 204 -6.70 19.23 -11.30
CA SER A 204 -6.57 20.50 -12.00
C SER A 204 -7.85 20.95 -12.70
N SER A 205 -8.81 20.04 -12.89
CA SER A 205 -10.11 20.31 -13.51
C SER A 205 -11.25 19.49 -12.88
N ALA A 206 -12.50 19.82 -13.22
CA ALA A 206 -13.66 19.01 -12.84
C ALA A 206 -13.61 17.61 -13.49
N GLU A 207 -13.14 17.52 -14.73
CA GLU A 207 -12.92 16.26 -15.45
C GLU A 207 -11.94 15.33 -14.72
N ASP A 208 -10.82 15.88 -14.22
CA ASP A 208 -9.85 15.13 -13.42
C ASP A 208 -10.51 14.54 -12.18
N MET A 209 -11.32 15.34 -11.48
CA MET A 209 -12.01 14.88 -10.28
C MET A 209 -13.08 13.83 -10.60
N ILE A 210 -13.75 13.89 -11.75
CA ILE A 210 -14.67 12.84 -12.20
C ILE A 210 -13.88 11.54 -12.46
N LYS A 211 -12.74 11.63 -13.12
CA LYS A 211 -11.97 10.45 -13.52
C LYS A 211 -11.23 9.78 -12.35
N TYR A 212 -10.70 10.56 -11.43
CA TYR A 212 -9.78 10.08 -10.38
C TYR A 212 -10.33 10.17 -8.95
N SER A 213 -11.61 10.51 -8.76
CA SER A 213 -12.25 10.41 -7.45
C SER A 213 -12.72 8.98 -7.15
N GLN A 214 -12.75 8.67 -5.86
CA GLN A 214 -13.26 7.41 -5.34
C GLN A 214 -14.70 7.15 -5.81
N ARG A 215 -14.94 5.99 -6.44
CA ARG A 215 -16.27 5.54 -6.90
C ARG A 215 -16.85 4.39 -6.09
N GLU A 216 -15.97 3.65 -5.43
CA GLU A 216 -16.31 2.48 -4.65
C GLU A 216 -15.63 2.54 -3.29
N PHE A 217 -16.09 1.76 -2.33
CA PHE A 217 -15.50 1.67 -1.00
C PHE A 217 -15.62 0.26 -0.45
N TYR A 218 -14.74 -0.07 0.50
CA TYR A 218 -14.75 -1.36 1.15
C TYR A 218 -15.58 -1.35 2.44
N ALA A 219 -16.34 -2.43 2.65
CA ALA A 219 -17.11 -2.68 3.86
C ALA A 219 -17.00 -4.14 4.31
N LEU A 220 -17.18 -4.37 5.61
CA LEU A 220 -17.27 -5.72 6.17
C LEU A 220 -18.70 -6.26 6.01
N ASP A 221 -18.85 -7.45 5.44
CA ASP A 221 -20.15 -8.15 5.41
C ASP A 221 -20.48 -8.77 6.77
N ILE A 222 -21.54 -8.24 7.39
CA ILE A 222 -22.12 -8.70 8.64
C ILE A 222 -23.28 -9.66 8.31
N PRO A 223 -23.09 -10.98 8.48
CA PRO A 223 -24.12 -11.97 8.20
C PRO A 223 -25.27 -11.91 9.20
N ALA A 224 -26.34 -12.66 8.93
CA ALA A 224 -27.39 -12.91 9.91
C ALA A 224 -26.80 -13.58 11.16
N ARG A 225 -27.37 -13.32 12.34
CA ARG A 225 -26.80 -13.79 13.63
C ARG A 225 -26.79 -15.31 13.77
N ASP A 226 -27.63 -16.03 13.03
CA ASP A 226 -27.70 -17.50 13.04
C ASP A 226 -27.13 -18.12 11.76
N ALA A 227 -26.34 -17.36 11.00
CA ALA A 227 -25.66 -17.90 9.84
C ALA A 227 -24.76 -19.08 10.25
N LYS A 228 -24.72 -20.11 9.40
CA LYS A 228 -23.74 -21.19 9.56
C LYS A 228 -22.33 -20.59 9.60
N PRO A 229 -21.39 -21.21 10.34
CA PRO A 229 -19.99 -20.80 10.30
C PRO A 229 -19.58 -20.67 8.84
N ARG A 230 -18.99 -19.52 8.48
CA ARG A 230 -18.33 -19.41 7.18
C ARG A 230 -17.28 -20.53 7.12
N SER A 231 -17.00 -21.03 5.92
CA SER A 231 -15.93 -22.01 5.72
C SER A 231 -14.62 -21.50 6.33
N THR A 232 -13.58 -22.33 6.38
CA THR A 232 -12.26 -22.09 7.00
C THR A 232 -11.50 -20.83 6.53
N GLN A 233 -12.15 -19.87 5.86
CA GLN A 233 -11.61 -18.60 5.42
C GLN A 233 -12.41 -17.42 6.02
N PRO A 234 -11.71 -16.39 6.53
CA PRO A 234 -12.34 -15.16 6.97
C PRO A 234 -13.04 -14.46 5.79
N PRO A 235 -14.08 -13.66 6.06
CA PRO A 235 -14.87 -13.05 5.00
C PRO A 235 -14.06 -12.05 4.19
N LYS A 236 -14.20 -12.13 2.87
CA LYS A 236 -13.73 -11.06 1.97
C LYS A 236 -14.52 -9.79 2.23
N LEU A 237 -13.84 -8.65 2.07
CA LEU A 237 -14.48 -7.35 2.11
C LEU A 237 -15.44 -7.19 0.92
N LEU A 238 -16.54 -6.49 1.14
CA LEU A 238 -17.46 -6.08 0.11
C LEU A 238 -16.93 -4.80 -0.54
N GLN A 239 -16.89 -4.77 -1.86
CA GLN A 239 -16.67 -3.56 -2.65
C GLN A 239 -18.03 -3.01 -3.08
N LEU A 240 -18.32 -1.76 -2.74
CA LEU A 240 -19.64 -1.15 -2.89
C LEU A 240 -19.53 0.23 -3.56
N GLY A 241 -20.49 0.57 -4.43
CA GLY A 241 -20.57 1.90 -5.05
C GLY A 241 -21.13 2.98 -4.12
N LEU A 242 -20.92 4.25 -4.48
CA LEU A 242 -21.38 5.40 -3.68
C LEU A 242 -22.91 5.46 -3.48
N ASP A 243 -23.72 4.82 -4.33
CA ASP A 243 -25.19 4.74 -4.14
C ASP A 243 -25.55 4.09 -2.80
N LYS A 244 -24.72 3.15 -2.33
CA LYS A 244 -24.87 2.47 -1.05
C LYS A 244 -24.59 3.40 0.11
N ALA A 245 -23.53 4.19 0.01
CA ALA A 245 -23.17 5.18 1.04
C ALA A 245 -24.18 6.33 1.12
N GLU A 246 -24.75 6.74 -0.03
CA GLU A 246 -25.83 7.74 -0.06
C GLU A 246 -27.08 7.25 0.66
N LYS A 247 -27.52 6.01 0.37
CA LYS A 247 -28.65 5.37 1.07
C LYS A 247 -28.39 5.17 2.57
N ASP A 248 -27.13 4.95 2.94
CA ASP A 248 -26.71 4.76 4.32
C ASP A 248 -26.58 6.09 5.09
N GLY A 249 -26.66 7.23 4.40
CA GLY A 249 -26.53 8.57 4.98
C GLY A 249 -25.09 8.99 5.29
N THR A 250 -24.09 8.20 4.93
CA THR A 250 -22.67 8.45 5.24
C THR A 250 -22.01 9.37 4.22
N LEU A 251 -22.46 9.31 2.96
CA LEU A 251 -21.85 10.06 1.86
C LEU A 251 -21.91 11.58 2.06
N ALA A 252 -22.96 12.10 2.72
CA ALA A 252 -23.16 13.54 2.90
C ALA A 252 -22.00 14.24 3.63
N ALA A 253 -21.29 13.53 4.50
CA ALA A 253 -20.21 14.08 5.29
C ALA A 253 -18.87 14.15 4.53
N VAL A 254 -18.74 13.49 3.37
CA VAL A 254 -17.47 13.38 2.63
C VAL A 254 -17.63 13.64 1.13
N GLY A 255 -18.86 13.79 0.64
CA GLY A 255 -19.18 13.85 -0.78
C GLY A 255 -19.44 15.25 -1.32
N SER A 256 -19.29 15.36 -2.64
CA SER A 256 -19.70 16.49 -3.49
C SER A 256 -20.54 15.99 -4.66
N THR A 257 -21.16 16.92 -5.38
CA THR A 257 -21.98 16.64 -6.56
C THR A 257 -21.44 17.38 -7.76
N TYR A 258 -21.14 16.64 -8.83
CA TYR A 258 -20.86 17.23 -10.13
C TYR A 258 -22.16 17.44 -10.92
N SER A 259 -22.32 18.66 -11.42
CA SER A 259 -23.44 19.09 -12.26
C SER A 259 -23.00 19.14 -13.71
N GLN A 260 -23.55 18.26 -14.54
CA GLN A 260 -23.24 18.20 -15.97
C GLN A 260 -23.78 19.41 -16.75
N GLU A 261 -24.82 20.06 -16.24
CA GLU A 261 -25.47 21.20 -16.93
C GLU A 261 -24.56 22.43 -17.05
N ASN A 262 -23.62 22.59 -16.13
CA ASN A 262 -22.74 23.75 -16.07
C ASN A 262 -21.27 23.42 -15.79
N ASP A 263 -20.92 22.13 -15.78
CA ASP A 263 -19.56 21.63 -15.56
C ASP A 263 -18.94 22.08 -14.21
N VAL A 264 -19.76 22.14 -13.15
CA VAL A 264 -19.35 22.60 -11.82
C VAL A 264 -19.48 21.50 -10.77
N ILE A 265 -18.52 21.46 -9.84
CA ILE A 265 -18.57 20.63 -8.64
C ILE A 265 -19.08 21.46 -7.47
N TYR A 266 -20.22 21.05 -6.92
CA TYR A 266 -20.81 21.63 -5.74
C TYR A 266 -20.49 20.80 -4.51
N ASP A 267 -20.09 21.47 -3.42
CA ASP A 267 -19.87 20.81 -2.14
C ASP A 267 -21.20 20.24 -1.60
N GLY A 268 -21.16 19.00 -1.13
CA GLY A 268 -22.33 18.27 -0.63
C GLY A 268 -23.13 17.51 -1.69
N ILE A 269 -24.17 16.81 -1.23
CA ILE A 269 -24.97 15.88 -2.06
C ILE A 269 -26.43 16.31 -2.32
N GLY A 270 -26.79 17.54 -1.92
CA GLY A 270 -28.17 18.03 -1.99
C GLY A 270 -28.68 18.31 -3.41
N ARG A 271 -27.77 18.49 -4.38
CA ARG A 271 -28.11 18.75 -5.79
C ARG A 271 -28.28 17.45 -6.56
N LYS A 272 -28.98 17.50 -7.70
CA LYS A 272 -28.95 16.40 -8.67
C LYS A 272 -27.61 16.42 -9.40
N GLY A 273 -27.08 15.25 -9.72
CA GLY A 273 -25.82 15.11 -10.44
C GLY A 273 -25.02 13.89 -10.00
N LEU A 274 -23.81 13.78 -10.53
CA LEU A 274 -22.91 12.66 -10.27
C LEU A 274 -22.26 12.81 -8.89
N ARG A 275 -22.32 11.76 -8.07
CA ARG A 275 -21.68 11.75 -6.74
C ARG A 275 -20.17 11.56 -6.85
N LEU A 276 -19.43 12.36 -6.08
CA LEU A 276 -17.98 12.33 -5.99
C LEU A 276 -17.56 12.37 -4.52
N ILE A 277 -16.41 11.79 -4.19
CA ILE A 277 -15.76 11.97 -2.88
C ILE A 277 -14.79 13.14 -2.99
N SER A 278 -14.94 14.12 -2.10
CA SER A 278 -14.14 15.37 -2.09
C SER A 278 -13.59 15.73 -0.72
N PHE A 279 -14.20 15.17 0.34
CA PHE A 279 -14.00 15.57 1.72
C PHE A 279 -14.25 17.06 2.01
N ALA A 280 -14.96 17.78 1.13
CA ALA A 280 -15.22 19.20 1.32
C ALA A 280 -15.88 19.55 2.67
N PRO A 281 -16.91 18.82 3.17
CA PRO A 281 -17.49 19.07 4.49
C PRO A 281 -16.47 19.01 5.62
N VAL A 282 -15.50 18.09 5.55
CA VAL A 282 -14.48 17.89 6.58
C VAL A 282 -13.33 18.88 6.41
N LEU A 283 -12.82 19.08 5.20
CA LEU A 283 -11.61 19.85 4.94
C LEU A 283 -11.87 21.36 4.77
N LYS A 284 -13.00 21.76 4.19
CA LYS A 284 -13.34 23.18 3.95
C LYS A 284 -14.21 23.78 5.04
N TYR A 285 -15.16 23.00 5.57
CA TYR A 285 -16.18 23.49 6.51
C TYR A 285 -15.97 22.99 7.94
N ASP A 286 -14.85 22.30 8.21
CA ASP A 286 -14.44 21.83 9.54
C ASP A 286 -15.53 21.02 10.27
N TYR A 287 -16.30 20.21 9.54
CA TYR A 287 -17.31 19.32 10.13
C TYR A 287 -16.70 18.36 11.17
N PHE A 288 -15.43 18.02 10.98
CA PHE A 288 -14.59 17.34 11.94
C PHE A 288 -13.15 17.86 11.76
N PRO A 289 -12.40 18.18 12.84
CA PRO A 289 -11.08 18.80 12.77
C PRO A 289 -9.98 17.81 12.39
N LEU A 290 -10.15 17.12 11.25
CA LEU A 290 -9.28 16.05 10.77
C LEU A 290 -7.84 16.52 10.65
N ALA A 291 -7.63 17.66 9.99
CA ALA A 291 -6.30 18.20 9.73
C ALA A 291 -5.56 18.51 11.03
N ALA A 292 -6.22 19.15 12.00
CA ALA A 292 -5.64 19.47 13.30
C ALA A 292 -5.29 18.21 14.11
N VAL A 293 -6.21 17.23 14.16
CA VAL A 293 -5.99 15.97 14.87
C VAL A 293 -4.81 15.21 14.27
N ILE A 294 -4.76 15.05 12.95
CA ILE A 294 -3.67 14.33 12.28
C ILE A 294 -2.34 15.04 12.44
N SER A 295 -2.31 16.37 12.31
CA SER A 295 -1.11 17.17 12.53
C SER A 295 -0.51 16.91 13.92
N ARG A 296 -1.37 16.95 14.96
CA ARG A 296 -0.94 16.70 16.33
C ARG A 296 -0.43 15.27 16.56
N ILE A 297 -1.09 14.27 15.98
CA ILE A 297 -0.66 12.87 16.13
C ILE A 297 0.66 12.62 15.39
N MET A 298 0.85 13.19 14.18
CA MET A 298 2.13 13.11 13.46
C MET A 298 3.26 13.77 14.25
N GLU A 299 3.01 14.92 14.88
CA GLU A 299 3.99 15.58 15.76
C GLU A 299 4.38 14.67 16.94
N ILE A 300 3.39 14.15 17.68
CA ILE A 300 3.63 13.24 18.82
C ILE A 300 4.37 11.99 18.36
N GLY A 301 3.95 11.39 17.24
CA GLY A 301 4.57 10.19 16.69
C GLY A 301 6.03 10.41 16.29
N ARG A 302 6.33 11.54 15.63
CA ARG A 302 7.71 11.91 15.28
C ARG A 302 8.59 12.06 16.51
N HIS A 303 8.11 12.77 17.52
CA HIS A 303 8.84 12.95 18.77
C HIS A 303 9.05 11.62 19.51
N GLY A 304 8.02 10.77 19.57
CA GLY A 304 8.09 9.48 20.25
C GLY A 304 9.02 8.47 19.57
N MET A 305 9.04 8.45 18.23
CA MET A 305 9.85 7.51 17.45
C MET A 305 11.23 8.06 17.08
N SER A 306 11.49 9.35 17.31
CA SER A 306 12.70 10.05 16.84
C SER A 306 12.97 9.89 15.33
N SER A 307 11.91 9.65 14.56
CA SER A 307 11.94 9.44 13.11
C SER A 307 10.63 9.96 12.51
N PRO A 308 10.56 10.20 11.19
CA PRO A 308 9.29 10.31 10.50
C PRO A 308 8.40 9.09 10.79
N VAL A 309 7.08 9.26 10.76
CA VAL A 309 6.10 8.22 11.10
C VAL A 309 5.00 8.14 10.06
N GLU A 310 4.49 6.93 9.91
CA GLU A 310 3.24 6.64 9.23
C GLU A 310 2.18 6.22 10.25
N ILE A 311 0.96 6.72 10.04
CA ILE A 311 -0.18 6.50 10.91
C ILE A 311 -1.38 6.02 10.09
N GLU A 312 -1.88 4.84 10.40
CA GLU A 312 -3.17 4.36 9.92
C GLU A 312 -4.27 4.74 10.91
N PHE A 313 -5.40 5.24 10.40
CA PHE A 313 -6.52 5.67 11.25
C PHE A 313 -7.89 5.39 10.63
N SER A 314 -8.90 5.37 11.49
CA SER A 314 -10.32 5.35 11.09
C SER A 314 -11.14 6.28 11.95
N ILE A 315 -12.21 6.81 11.36
CA ILE A 315 -13.08 7.80 11.98
C ILE A 315 -14.53 7.37 11.79
N LYS A 316 -15.26 7.38 12.90
CA LYS A 316 -16.71 7.36 12.92
C LYS A 316 -17.19 8.77 13.27
N LEU A 317 -17.83 9.43 12.31
CA LEU A 317 -18.35 10.78 12.48
C LEU A 317 -19.62 10.78 13.34
N PRO A 318 -20.00 11.93 13.91
CA PRO A 318 -21.23 12.05 14.69
C PRO A 318 -22.45 11.79 13.81
N ASP A 319 -23.53 11.29 14.42
CA ASP A 319 -24.85 11.20 13.80
C ASP A 319 -25.93 11.54 14.83
N LYS A 320 -27.19 11.62 14.43
CA LYS A 320 -28.36 11.92 15.28
C LYS A 320 -28.39 11.06 16.55
N SER A 321 -27.91 9.82 16.48
CA SER A 321 -27.88 8.87 17.60
C SER A 321 -26.63 8.96 18.48
N GLU A 322 -25.48 9.37 17.94
CA GLU A 322 -24.20 9.45 18.65
C GLU A 322 -23.54 10.80 18.38
N LYS A 323 -23.56 11.68 19.38
CA LYS A 323 -23.12 13.08 19.22
C LYS A 323 -21.60 13.28 19.21
N LYS A 324 -20.81 12.29 19.66
CA LYS A 324 -19.35 12.42 19.73
C LYS A 324 -18.69 11.64 18.60
N PRO A 325 -17.79 12.27 17.82
CA PRO A 325 -17.00 11.54 16.84
C PRO A 325 -16.02 10.60 17.56
N GLN A 326 -15.66 9.50 16.89
CA GLN A 326 -14.62 8.59 17.35
C GLN A 326 -13.48 8.60 16.33
N PHE A 327 -12.30 9.06 16.76
CA PHE A 327 -11.05 8.86 16.03
C PHE A 327 -10.33 7.65 16.64
N GLN A 328 -9.87 6.73 15.80
CA GLN A 328 -9.13 5.56 16.25
C GLN A 328 -7.81 5.46 15.49
N LEU A 329 -6.71 5.52 16.25
CA LEU A 329 -5.40 5.12 15.78
C LEU A 329 -5.41 3.60 15.60
N LEU A 330 -5.12 3.15 14.38
CA LEU A 330 -5.10 1.73 14.03
C LEU A 330 -3.68 1.18 14.14
N GLN A 331 -2.72 1.91 13.59
CA GLN A 331 -1.30 1.56 13.60
C GLN A 331 -0.45 2.83 13.49
N LEU A 332 0.76 2.77 14.07
CA LEU A 332 1.78 3.79 13.94
C LEU A 332 3.12 3.06 13.71
N ARG A 333 3.83 3.41 12.65
CA ARG A 333 5.12 2.82 12.30
C ARG A 333 6.16 3.92 12.02
N PRO A 334 7.45 3.71 12.31
CA PRO A 334 8.48 4.59 11.80
C PRO A 334 8.55 4.52 10.27
N MET A 335 8.91 5.62 9.64
CA MET A 335 9.22 5.70 8.23
C MET A 335 10.74 5.84 8.06
N VAL A 336 11.31 5.00 7.20
CA VAL A 336 12.70 5.11 6.80
C VAL A 336 12.82 6.25 5.79
N VAL A 337 13.58 7.28 6.16
CA VAL A 337 13.96 8.37 5.26
C VAL A 337 15.48 8.40 5.22
N ASN A 338 16.05 7.96 4.10
CA ASN A 338 17.49 7.94 3.93
C ASN A 338 18.01 9.35 3.64
N TYR A 339 18.67 9.94 4.62
CA TYR A 339 19.53 11.10 4.44
C TYR A 339 20.98 10.63 4.52
N GLU A 340 21.48 9.92 3.51
CA GLU A 340 22.92 9.74 3.43
C GLU A 340 23.56 11.08 3.03
N HIS A 341 24.58 11.48 3.80
CA HIS A 341 25.29 12.75 3.65
C HIS A 341 26.23 12.81 2.44
N GLU A 342 26.19 11.84 1.54
CA GLU A 342 26.95 11.91 0.29
C GLU A 342 26.21 12.80 -0.70
N GLN A 343 26.72 14.03 -0.86
CA GLN A 343 26.40 14.84 -2.02
C GLN A 343 26.95 14.12 -3.26
N VAL A 344 26.12 13.29 -3.88
CA VAL A 344 26.44 12.73 -5.19
C VAL A 344 26.42 13.86 -6.19
N ASP A 345 27.55 14.10 -6.85
CA ASP A 345 27.61 15.09 -7.91
C ASP A 345 26.86 14.56 -9.15
N LEU A 346 25.79 15.29 -9.49
CA LEU A 346 24.93 15.05 -10.63
C LEU A 346 25.24 16.02 -11.79
N ASN A 347 26.12 16.99 -11.57
CA ASN A 347 26.55 17.92 -12.60
C ASN A 347 27.60 17.25 -13.51
N ASP A 348 27.81 17.80 -14.70
CA ASP A 348 28.84 17.40 -15.68
C ASP A 348 28.63 16.13 -16.53
N PHE A 349 27.41 15.60 -16.64
CA PHE A 349 27.12 14.51 -17.59
C PHE A 349 26.40 14.98 -18.86
N PRO A 350 27.01 14.80 -20.06
CA PRO A 350 26.35 15.11 -21.33
C PRO A 350 25.20 14.13 -21.58
N ASP A 351 24.10 14.62 -22.16
CA ASP A 351 22.88 13.84 -22.42
C ASP A 351 23.13 12.57 -23.25
N GLU A 352 24.14 12.60 -24.11
CA GLU A 352 24.58 11.48 -24.94
C GLU A 352 25.04 10.27 -24.11
N LYS A 353 25.52 10.49 -22.88
CA LYS A 353 25.95 9.43 -21.97
C LYS A 353 24.81 8.89 -21.08
N LEU A 354 23.61 9.46 -21.15
CA LEU A 354 22.52 9.13 -20.22
C LEU A 354 21.47 8.20 -20.84
N ILE A 355 21.02 7.24 -20.04
CA ILE A 355 19.81 6.46 -20.28
C ILE A 355 18.60 7.22 -19.75
N CYS A 356 18.70 7.83 -18.57
CA CYS A 356 17.59 8.52 -17.90
C CYS A 356 18.07 9.73 -17.11
N ARG A 357 17.26 10.79 -17.10
CA ARG A 357 17.38 11.95 -16.20
C ARG A 357 16.01 12.28 -15.61
N SER A 358 15.96 12.48 -14.30
CA SER A 358 14.74 12.88 -13.57
C SER A 358 15.08 13.90 -12.48
N SER A 359 14.16 14.84 -12.24
CA SER A 359 14.17 15.74 -11.09
C SER A 359 13.09 15.35 -10.06
N SER A 360 12.71 14.07 -10.05
CA SER A 360 11.70 13.50 -9.17
C SER A 360 12.10 12.06 -8.82
N VAL A 361 13.20 11.94 -8.07
CA VAL A 361 13.84 10.69 -7.69
C VAL A 361 13.71 10.44 -6.18
N LEU A 362 13.49 9.18 -5.82
CA LEU A 362 13.61 8.68 -4.46
C LEU A 362 14.80 7.75 -4.36
N GLY A 363 15.46 7.78 -3.20
CA GLY A 363 16.75 7.15 -3.00
C GLY A 363 17.84 8.21 -2.94
N ASN A 364 19.00 7.79 -2.46
CA ASN A 364 20.18 8.62 -2.33
C ASN A 364 21.40 7.72 -2.52
N GLY A 365 22.47 8.27 -3.08
CA GLY A 365 23.74 7.56 -3.24
C GLY A 365 24.01 7.09 -4.67
N LEU A 366 25.00 6.22 -4.77
CA LEU A 366 25.53 5.62 -5.99
C LEU A 366 25.18 4.12 -6.03
N ILE A 367 24.70 3.64 -7.17
CA ILE A 367 24.57 2.21 -7.46
C ILE A 367 25.36 1.93 -8.73
N ASP A 368 26.38 1.07 -8.65
CA ASP A 368 27.35 0.81 -9.71
C ASP A 368 27.63 -0.69 -9.93
N ASP A 369 26.74 -1.56 -9.45
CA ASP A 369 26.86 -3.02 -9.51
C ASP A 369 25.80 -3.72 -10.38
N ILE A 370 24.95 -2.96 -11.09
CA ILE A 370 23.85 -3.51 -11.88
C ILE A 370 24.23 -3.70 -13.35
N HIS A 371 24.05 -4.90 -13.88
CA HIS A 371 24.37 -5.22 -15.29
C HIS A 371 23.16 -5.51 -16.17
N ASP A 372 21.99 -5.67 -15.56
CA ASP A 372 20.77 -6.12 -16.23
C ASP A 372 19.71 -5.01 -16.24
N ILE A 373 19.06 -4.82 -17.39
CA ILE A 373 17.93 -3.90 -17.54
C ILE A 373 16.74 -4.67 -18.10
N ILE A 374 15.61 -4.63 -17.38
CA ILE A 374 14.31 -5.03 -17.90
C ILE A 374 13.58 -3.76 -18.32
N HIS A 375 13.16 -3.68 -19.58
CA HIS A 375 12.35 -2.57 -20.05
C HIS A 375 11.13 -2.99 -20.85
N VAL A 376 10.08 -2.17 -20.80
CA VAL A 376 8.95 -2.26 -21.72
C VAL A 376 9.39 -1.81 -23.11
N ASN A 377 8.97 -2.54 -24.14
CA ASN A 377 9.20 -2.17 -25.53
C ASN A 377 8.17 -1.11 -25.95
N ILE A 378 8.62 0.14 -26.04
CA ILE A 378 7.77 1.30 -26.39
C ILE A 378 6.99 1.10 -27.70
N ASN A 379 7.60 0.44 -28.70
CA ASN A 379 7.01 0.25 -30.03
C ASN A 379 5.90 -0.80 -30.06
N LYS A 380 5.82 -1.65 -29.03
CA LYS A 380 4.78 -2.69 -28.88
C LYS A 380 3.84 -2.40 -27.71
N PHE A 381 4.03 -1.27 -27.05
CA PHE A 381 3.28 -0.94 -25.85
C PHE A 381 1.80 -0.70 -26.18
N ASP A 382 0.95 -1.30 -25.35
CA ASP A 382 -0.51 -1.18 -25.46
C ASP A 382 -1.08 -1.10 -24.04
N ARG A 383 -1.82 -0.02 -23.74
CA ARG A 383 -2.45 0.20 -22.42
C ARG A 383 -3.45 -0.91 -22.05
N SER A 384 -4.04 -1.58 -23.03
CA SER A 384 -4.94 -2.73 -22.77
C SER A 384 -4.19 -4.00 -22.33
N LYS A 385 -2.84 -3.99 -22.39
CA LYS A 385 -1.97 -5.15 -22.18
C LYS A 385 -1.09 -5.05 -20.94
N MET A 386 -1.43 -4.17 -20.01
CA MET A 386 -0.69 -3.98 -18.76
C MET A 386 -0.59 -5.25 -17.91
N VAL A 387 -1.64 -6.07 -17.89
CA VAL A 387 -1.65 -7.34 -17.14
C VAL A 387 -0.68 -8.35 -17.78
N GLU A 388 -0.64 -8.43 -19.10
CA GLU A 388 0.35 -9.26 -19.80
C GLU A 388 1.78 -8.74 -19.60
N ILE A 389 1.99 -7.42 -19.61
CA ILE A 389 3.30 -6.81 -19.30
C ILE A 389 3.75 -7.19 -17.88
N ALA A 390 2.88 -7.05 -16.88
CA ALA A 390 3.18 -7.42 -15.49
C ALA A 390 3.64 -8.89 -15.38
N ARG A 391 2.94 -9.82 -16.05
CA ARG A 391 3.34 -11.24 -16.07
C ARG A 391 4.70 -11.47 -16.72
N GLU A 392 5.00 -10.75 -17.81
CA GLU A 392 6.30 -10.89 -18.47
C GLU A 392 7.45 -10.40 -17.59
N VAL A 393 7.25 -9.28 -16.88
CA VAL A 393 8.20 -8.76 -15.89
C VAL A 393 8.40 -9.75 -14.75
N ALA A 394 7.31 -10.28 -14.19
CA ALA A 394 7.37 -11.27 -13.10
C ALA A 394 8.21 -12.50 -13.48
N LEU A 395 8.08 -12.99 -14.72
CA LEU A 395 8.89 -14.10 -15.23
C LEU A 395 10.39 -13.77 -15.31
N PHE A 396 10.74 -12.54 -15.71
CA PHE A 396 12.14 -12.12 -15.70
C PHE A 396 12.67 -11.90 -14.29
N ASN A 397 11.85 -11.37 -13.38
CA ASN A 397 12.21 -11.20 -11.98
C ASN A 397 12.57 -12.55 -11.33
N ILE A 398 11.75 -13.59 -11.56
CA ILE A 398 12.05 -14.96 -11.08
C ILE A 398 13.41 -15.42 -11.60
N GLU A 399 13.62 -15.33 -12.91
CA GLU A 399 14.87 -15.79 -13.56
C GLU A 399 16.11 -15.08 -13.03
N LEU A 400 16.05 -13.76 -12.86
CA LEU A 400 17.20 -12.97 -12.39
C LEU A 400 17.44 -13.15 -10.89
N THR A 401 16.37 -13.31 -10.10
CA THR A 401 16.50 -13.57 -8.67
C THR A 401 17.15 -14.93 -8.41
N GLU A 402 16.78 -15.97 -9.16
CA GLU A 402 17.43 -17.30 -9.05
C GLU A 402 18.93 -17.27 -9.37
N GLN A 403 19.39 -16.22 -10.06
CA GLN A 403 20.80 -15.99 -10.39
C GLN A 403 21.48 -14.98 -9.45
N ASP A 404 20.77 -14.49 -8.41
CA ASP A 404 21.20 -13.39 -7.53
C ASP A 404 21.63 -12.13 -8.31
N ARG A 405 20.89 -11.79 -9.37
CA ARG A 405 21.20 -10.66 -10.25
C ARG A 405 20.21 -9.50 -10.05
N PRO A 406 20.64 -8.38 -9.43
CA PRO A 406 19.82 -7.18 -9.37
C PRO A 406 19.69 -6.54 -10.77
N TYR A 407 18.62 -5.78 -10.97
CA TYR A 407 18.36 -5.14 -12.27
C TYR A 407 17.70 -3.76 -12.15
N ILE A 408 17.73 -3.01 -13.25
CA ILE A 408 16.94 -1.78 -13.45
C ILE A 408 15.64 -2.15 -14.18
N LEU A 409 14.50 -1.67 -13.66
CA LEU A 409 13.18 -1.84 -14.27
C LEU A 409 12.71 -0.53 -14.91
N ILE A 410 12.41 -0.54 -16.20
CA ILE A 410 11.99 0.67 -16.94
C ILE A 410 10.64 0.44 -17.60
N GLY A 411 9.65 1.29 -17.32
CA GLY A 411 8.29 1.11 -17.85
C GLY A 411 7.50 2.40 -18.00
N ILE A 412 6.32 2.23 -18.61
CA ILE A 412 5.39 3.32 -18.94
C ILE A 412 4.13 3.16 -18.08
N GLY A 413 3.71 4.25 -17.45
CA GLY A 413 2.67 4.23 -16.42
C GLY A 413 3.23 3.81 -15.06
N ARG A 414 2.34 3.77 -14.06
CA ARG A 414 2.73 3.53 -12.66
C ARG A 414 2.96 2.06 -12.39
N TRP A 415 4.05 1.71 -11.72
CA TRP A 415 4.24 0.35 -11.20
C TRP A 415 3.38 0.14 -9.94
N GLY A 416 2.76 -1.03 -9.82
CA GLY A 416 1.99 -1.40 -8.62
C GLY A 416 0.62 -0.73 -8.51
N SER A 417 0.04 -0.26 -9.62
CA SER A 417 -1.32 0.29 -9.64
C SER A 417 -2.37 -0.81 -9.68
N ALA A 418 -3.37 -0.76 -8.80
CA ALA A 418 -4.54 -1.64 -8.88
C ALA A 418 -5.41 -1.36 -10.12
N ASP A 419 -5.35 -0.12 -10.64
CA ASP A 419 -5.98 0.27 -11.90
C ASP A 419 -4.99 0.09 -13.05
N SER A 420 -5.28 -0.89 -13.92
CA SER A 420 -4.47 -1.21 -15.10
C SER A 420 -4.54 -0.14 -16.20
N TRP A 421 -5.49 0.80 -16.16
CA TRP A 421 -5.48 1.94 -17.08
C TRP A 421 -4.50 3.03 -16.66
N LEU A 422 -4.08 3.05 -15.39
CA LEU A 422 -3.15 4.02 -14.84
C LEU A 422 -1.72 3.49 -14.69
N GLY A 423 -1.50 2.19 -14.90
CA GLY A 423 -0.20 1.60 -14.71
C GLY A 423 -0.13 0.09 -14.91
N ILE A 424 1.05 -0.47 -14.66
CA ILE A 424 1.34 -1.90 -14.74
C ILE A 424 1.04 -2.53 -13.37
N PRO A 425 0.06 -3.44 -13.26
CA PRO A 425 -0.42 -3.98 -11.99
C PRO A 425 0.48 -5.12 -11.48
N VAL A 426 1.74 -4.81 -11.19
CA VAL A 426 2.67 -5.74 -10.53
C VAL A 426 2.46 -5.72 -9.01
N THR A 427 2.65 -6.85 -8.35
CA THR A 427 2.85 -6.87 -6.89
C THR A 427 4.33 -6.69 -6.54
N TRP A 428 4.65 -6.36 -5.29
CA TRP A 428 6.05 -6.21 -4.87
C TRP A 428 6.86 -7.50 -5.09
N ASP A 429 6.26 -8.66 -4.80
CA ASP A 429 6.89 -9.97 -5.01
C ASP A 429 7.09 -10.37 -6.49
N GLU A 430 6.56 -9.58 -7.43
CA GLU A 430 6.80 -9.76 -8.86
C GLU A 430 7.96 -8.91 -9.38
N ILE A 431 8.49 -7.96 -8.59
CA ILE A 431 9.57 -7.05 -9.02
C ILE A 431 10.66 -6.81 -7.97
N PHE A 432 10.67 -7.56 -6.88
CA PHE A 432 11.54 -7.31 -5.72
C PHE A 432 13.04 -7.39 -6.02
N GLY A 433 13.47 -8.00 -7.13
CA GLY A 433 14.86 -8.00 -7.58
C GLY A 433 15.30 -6.67 -8.21
N ALA A 434 14.38 -5.74 -8.46
CA ALA A 434 14.69 -4.42 -8.99
C ALA A 434 15.39 -3.56 -7.92
N ARG A 435 16.59 -3.07 -8.24
CA ARG A 435 17.33 -2.10 -7.41
C ARG A 435 17.13 -0.65 -7.85
N THR A 436 16.63 -0.46 -9.07
CA THR A 436 16.17 0.84 -9.56
C THR A 436 14.94 0.65 -10.43
N ILE A 437 13.91 1.46 -10.21
CA ILE A 437 12.66 1.48 -10.97
C ILE A 437 12.51 2.86 -11.62
N ILE A 438 12.26 2.87 -12.92
CA ILE A 438 12.03 4.07 -13.71
C ILE A 438 10.61 3.97 -14.29
N GLU A 439 9.75 4.89 -13.87
CA GLU A 439 8.42 5.07 -14.45
C GLU A 439 8.39 6.34 -15.31
N THR A 440 7.82 6.22 -16.50
CA THR A 440 7.50 7.38 -17.32
C THR A 440 5.99 7.61 -17.33
N GLY A 441 5.54 8.84 -17.10
CA GLY A 441 4.13 9.20 -17.22
C GLY A 441 3.57 8.92 -18.63
N PHE A 442 2.24 8.85 -18.75
CA PHE A 442 1.60 8.88 -20.06
C PHE A 442 1.61 10.30 -20.62
N GLU A 443 1.79 10.46 -21.93
CA GLU A 443 1.70 11.76 -22.62
C GLU A 443 0.40 12.53 -22.25
N ASP A 444 -0.70 11.79 -22.06
CA ASP A 444 -2.04 12.37 -21.85
C ASP A 444 -2.47 12.47 -20.37
N ILE A 445 -1.67 11.99 -19.41
CA ILE A 445 -2.11 11.88 -18.01
C ILE A 445 -1.05 12.33 -17.01
N LYS A 446 -1.38 13.37 -16.24
CA LYS A 446 -0.66 13.76 -15.02
C LYS A 446 -1.16 12.92 -13.84
N VAL A 447 -0.55 11.76 -13.59
CA VAL A 447 -0.83 11.00 -12.36
C VAL A 447 0.14 11.42 -11.26
N ALA A 448 -0.39 11.85 -10.10
CA ALA A 448 0.45 12.14 -8.94
C ALA A 448 1.14 10.85 -8.44
N PRO A 449 2.39 10.87 -7.94
CA PRO A 449 3.07 9.66 -7.47
C PRO A 449 2.34 8.94 -6.33
N SER A 450 2.44 7.61 -6.27
CA SER A 450 1.74 6.78 -5.27
C SER A 450 2.55 6.63 -3.99
N GLN A 451 2.68 7.68 -3.19
CA GLN A 451 3.35 7.59 -1.87
C GLN A 451 2.48 6.91 -0.78
N GLY A 452 1.39 6.25 -1.18
CA GLY A 452 0.27 5.85 -0.33
C GLY A 452 0.31 4.41 0.17
N THR A 453 1.07 3.56 -0.50
CA THR A 453 0.85 2.11 -0.56
C THR A 453 1.95 1.33 0.15
N HIS A 454 1.66 0.07 0.48
CA HIS A 454 2.70 -0.86 0.91
C HIS A 454 3.82 -1.03 -0.12
N PHE A 455 3.48 -0.94 -1.42
CA PHE A 455 4.46 -0.94 -2.50
C PHE A 455 5.51 0.17 -2.33
N PHE A 456 5.07 1.38 -1.98
CA PHE A 456 5.95 2.53 -1.78
C PHE A 456 6.82 2.41 -0.52
N GLN A 457 6.28 1.82 0.56
CA GLN A 457 7.06 1.54 1.76
C GLN A 457 8.21 0.57 1.46
N ASN A 458 7.94 -0.47 0.67
CA ASN A 458 8.96 -1.44 0.29
C ASN A 458 10.08 -0.79 -0.55
N ILE A 459 9.76 0.13 -1.47
CA ILE A 459 10.76 0.90 -2.22
C ILE A 459 11.77 1.57 -1.26
N ASN A 460 11.27 2.23 -0.22
CA ASN A 460 12.12 2.90 0.76
C ASN A 460 12.89 1.90 1.64
N ALA A 461 12.23 0.86 2.14
CA ALA A 461 12.82 -0.14 3.02
C ALA A 461 13.95 -0.95 2.36
N PHE A 462 13.85 -1.22 1.05
CA PHE A 462 14.88 -1.91 0.27
C PHE A 462 15.86 -0.96 -0.44
N HIS A 463 15.74 0.34 -0.18
CA HIS A 463 16.59 1.37 -0.79
C HIS A 463 16.62 1.29 -2.32
N VAL A 464 15.46 0.98 -2.92
CA VAL A 464 15.29 0.93 -4.37
C VAL A 464 15.22 2.35 -4.89
N GLY A 465 16.11 2.68 -5.84
CA GLY A 465 16.05 3.96 -6.54
C GLY A 465 14.75 4.08 -7.35
N TYR A 466 13.96 5.12 -7.13
CA TYR A 466 12.67 5.29 -7.83
C TYR A 466 12.63 6.60 -8.60
N PHE A 467 12.63 6.50 -9.92
CA PHE A 467 12.68 7.63 -10.84
C PHE A 467 11.30 7.83 -11.47
N THR A 468 10.69 8.99 -11.21
CA THR A 468 9.49 9.43 -11.93
C THR A 468 9.91 10.42 -13.01
N VAL A 469 9.73 10.06 -14.29
CA VAL A 469 10.12 10.89 -15.43
C VAL A 469 8.90 11.56 -16.04
N ARG A 470 8.89 12.90 -16.05
CA ARG A 470 7.80 13.72 -16.62
C ARG A 470 8.12 14.06 -18.07
N GLN A 471 7.28 13.62 -19.00
CA GLN A 471 7.55 13.75 -20.44
C GLN A 471 7.46 15.20 -20.99
N ASN A 472 6.87 16.14 -20.26
CA ASN A 472 6.53 17.48 -20.79
C ASN A 472 7.49 18.62 -20.40
N THR A 473 8.62 18.36 -19.74
CA THR A 473 9.52 19.43 -19.27
C THR A 473 10.79 19.60 -20.12
N GLY A 474 11.08 18.66 -21.04
CA GLY A 474 12.29 18.65 -21.87
C GLY A 474 13.61 18.44 -21.12
N LYS A 475 13.59 18.52 -19.77
CA LYS A 475 14.73 18.33 -18.87
C LYS A 475 14.81 16.92 -18.30
N GLU A 476 13.69 16.19 -18.31
CA GLU A 476 13.56 14.82 -17.84
C GLU A 476 13.25 13.91 -19.04
N TYR A 477 13.94 12.77 -19.16
CA TYR A 477 13.71 11.84 -20.27
C TYR A 477 14.21 10.43 -19.96
N VAL A 478 13.70 9.47 -20.73
CA VAL A 478 14.25 8.13 -20.88
C VAL A 478 14.64 7.96 -22.35
N ASN A 479 15.86 7.51 -22.62
CA ASN A 479 16.38 7.30 -23.96
C ASN A 479 15.86 5.97 -24.54
N TRP A 480 14.59 5.97 -24.96
CA TRP A 480 13.91 4.80 -25.51
C TRP A 480 14.53 4.28 -26.82
N ASP A 481 15.07 5.18 -27.64
CA ASP A 481 15.77 4.83 -28.88
C ASP A 481 17.03 4.03 -28.58
N TRP A 482 17.82 4.47 -27.59
CA TRP A 482 19.00 3.74 -27.16
C TRP A 482 18.65 2.37 -26.58
N LEU A 483 17.62 2.27 -25.73
CA LEU A 483 17.14 1.00 -25.18
C LEU A 483 16.70 0.04 -26.29
N SER A 484 15.94 0.54 -27.26
CA SER A 484 15.42 -0.26 -28.39
C SER A 484 16.50 -0.72 -29.36
N ALA A 485 17.62 0.02 -29.45
CA ALA A 485 18.75 -0.31 -30.31
C ALA A 485 19.67 -1.40 -29.72
N GLN A 486 19.60 -1.69 -28.41
CA GLN A 486 20.43 -2.72 -27.79
C GLN A 486 19.98 -4.13 -28.19
N LYS A 487 20.94 -5.05 -28.30
CA LYS A 487 20.64 -6.47 -28.54
C LYS A 487 20.11 -7.10 -27.24
N PRO A 488 18.86 -7.57 -27.20
CA PRO A 488 18.32 -8.19 -26.00
C PRO A 488 18.95 -9.56 -25.77
N LEU A 489 19.25 -9.88 -24.51
CA LEU A 489 19.60 -11.23 -24.07
C LEU A 489 18.38 -12.15 -24.22
N LYS A 490 17.22 -11.66 -23.78
CA LYS A 490 15.92 -12.33 -23.94
C LYS A 490 14.85 -11.32 -24.32
N LYS A 491 13.90 -11.76 -25.14
CA LYS A 491 12.79 -10.95 -25.62
C LYS A 491 11.48 -11.70 -25.42
N LYS A 492 10.51 -11.05 -24.80
CA LYS A 492 9.11 -11.50 -24.73
C LYS A 492 8.25 -10.64 -25.67
N LYS A 493 6.93 -10.67 -25.55
CA LYS A 493 6.03 -9.97 -26.48
C LYS A 493 6.12 -8.46 -26.28
N TYR A 494 6.12 -8.00 -25.03
CA TYR A 494 6.06 -6.58 -24.65
C TYR A 494 7.30 -6.10 -23.89
N THR A 495 8.12 -7.00 -23.37
CA THR A 495 9.29 -6.69 -22.54
C THR A 495 10.58 -7.30 -23.08
N GLN A 496 11.70 -6.68 -22.73
CA GLN A 496 13.04 -7.11 -23.12
C GLN A 496 13.98 -7.08 -21.91
N LEU A 497 14.87 -8.07 -21.86
CA LEU A 497 15.98 -8.14 -20.92
C LEU A 497 17.28 -7.84 -21.67
N LEU A 498 17.97 -6.79 -21.24
CA LEU A 498 19.29 -6.39 -21.71
C LEU A 498 20.33 -6.79 -20.65
N ARG A 499 21.53 -7.19 -21.10
CA ARG A 499 22.66 -7.51 -20.23
C ARG A 499 23.93 -6.86 -20.78
N PHE A 500 24.68 -6.21 -19.90
CA PHE A 500 25.89 -5.49 -20.24
C PHE A 500 27.11 -6.08 -19.52
N GLU A 501 28.28 -5.99 -20.15
CA GLU A 501 29.55 -6.44 -19.55
C GLU A 501 30.01 -5.51 -18.43
N LYS A 502 29.86 -4.19 -18.61
CA LYS A 502 30.09 -3.19 -17.56
C LYS A 502 28.79 -2.84 -16.85
N PRO A 503 28.85 -2.45 -15.57
CA PRO A 503 27.68 -2.04 -14.84
C PRO A 503 27.09 -0.73 -15.38
N VAL A 504 25.80 -0.57 -15.16
CA VAL A 504 25.01 0.62 -15.42
C VAL A 504 25.01 1.43 -14.14
N GLU A 505 25.58 2.63 -14.20
CA GLU A 505 25.75 3.49 -13.03
C GLU A 505 24.49 4.36 -12.81
N ILE A 506 23.99 4.37 -11.57
CA ILE A 506 22.84 5.16 -11.13
C ILE A 506 23.29 6.10 -10.02
N ARG A 507 22.98 7.39 -10.18
CA ARG A 507 23.27 8.43 -9.19
C ARG A 507 22.00 9.11 -8.75
N MET A 508 21.81 9.25 -7.45
CA MET A 508 20.61 9.83 -6.86
C MET A 508 20.97 10.82 -5.74
N ASN A 509 20.35 11.99 -5.77
CA ASN A 509 20.42 12.98 -4.70
C ASN A 509 19.02 13.15 -4.10
N GLY A 510 18.80 12.50 -2.96
CA GLY A 510 17.50 12.52 -2.27
C GLY A 510 17.15 13.89 -1.67
N HIS A 511 18.12 14.80 -1.54
CA HIS A 511 17.88 16.16 -1.04
C HIS A 511 17.32 17.09 -2.11
N SER A 512 17.89 17.06 -3.32
CA SER A 512 17.37 17.84 -4.45
C SER A 512 16.25 17.13 -5.20
N GLY A 513 16.14 15.80 -5.04
CA GLY A 513 15.21 14.95 -5.79
C GLY A 513 15.68 14.65 -7.21
N ASP A 514 16.94 14.96 -7.54
CA ASP A 514 17.51 14.72 -8.87
C ASP A 514 18.20 13.35 -8.95
N GLY A 515 18.22 12.77 -10.15
CA GLY A 515 19.02 11.59 -10.41
C GLY A 515 19.23 11.32 -11.89
N ILE A 516 20.28 10.56 -12.18
CA ILE A 516 20.68 10.15 -13.52
C ILE A 516 21.01 8.66 -13.58
N VAL A 517 20.79 8.07 -14.75
CA VAL A 517 21.24 6.71 -15.08
C VAL A 517 22.14 6.81 -16.31
N LEU A 518 23.37 6.33 -16.17
CA LEU A 518 24.42 6.41 -17.18
C LEU A 518 24.38 5.18 -18.09
N LYS A 519 24.77 5.36 -19.36
CA LYS A 519 25.02 4.24 -20.27
C LYS A 519 26.27 3.50 -19.78
N PRO A 520 26.28 2.16 -19.80
CA PRO A 520 27.48 1.40 -19.48
C PRO A 520 28.58 1.78 -20.47
N GLU A 521 29.74 2.23 -19.97
CA GLU A 521 30.85 2.64 -20.84
C GLU A 521 31.39 1.43 -21.62
N LYS A 522 31.69 1.61 -22.90
CA LYS A 522 32.24 0.52 -23.75
C LYS A 522 33.56 -0.02 -23.22
#